data_AF-A0A959LVR6-F1
#
_entry.id   AF-A0A959LVR6-F1
#
_cell.length_a   1.000
_cell.length_b   1.000
_cell.length_c   1.000
_cell.angle_alpha   90.00
_cell.angle_beta   90.00
_cell.angle_gamma   90.00
#
_symmetry.space_group_name_H-M   'P 1'
#
loop_
_entity.id
_entity.type
_entity.pdbx_description
1 polymer ?
#
loop_
_entity_poly.entity_id
_entity_poly.type
_entity_poly.pdbx_seq_one_letter_code
_entity_poly.pdbx_strand_id
1 'polypeptide(L)'
;MNILYLLLPISQTGSEAGVNIIAGPNLEYTKLQSVDSQTYFYGEEEFQTGFHYGLGGYYNYYFDRDYYLGLKASYIHLNTTFREYEPEVINIDGQAVDGEFEHYFDYNIETIYLTIGGGYRLSQRFAVEVGILYTSPVSDYQIHSKETIVKPVDAGVFKEEGTRIRNEQRFSIPSSSSKFGASLGLNGLFPMNKSETIFLKPSLSYSYIFSENLDNLTSWRTDFVDLSIGVSFILGENEIFGEKNKVIEPEFTIALFELNGTVERSLRKIQMSYAEAKDLTTSKINKIVLKPRRSLITYVGIKNKFDRTVSIRVLANEKQVYKIESLEESNRLEIDIDNLIKSIDAKELNFIVVSEDGFDKKVELTVDFNKSGELNYLLTDNSEEILEYLNDNPSKKYELYTEDKSIYKSLSESSASNITILPKGNFTYHFEELEKIKYLLLVE
;
A
#
# COMPACT_ATOMS: atom_id res chain seq x y z
N MET A 1 -22.59 -13.95 -7.99
CA MET A 1 -22.35 -13.66 -6.56
C MET A 1 -21.61 -14.78 -5.82
N ASN A 2 -22.03 -16.06 -5.91
CA ASN A 2 -21.38 -17.14 -5.15
C ASN A 2 -19.94 -17.49 -5.58
N ILE A 3 -19.54 -17.21 -6.83
CA ILE A 3 -18.14 -17.39 -7.29
C ILE A 3 -17.22 -16.30 -6.71
N LEU A 4 -17.73 -15.10 -6.43
CA LEU A 4 -16.94 -14.02 -5.82
C LEU A 4 -16.54 -14.36 -4.37
N TYR A 5 -17.42 -15.06 -3.65
CA TYR A 5 -17.16 -15.49 -2.27
C TYR A 5 -16.09 -16.58 -2.16
N LEU A 6 -15.88 -17.38 -3.21
CA LEU A 6 -14.85 -18.43 -3.26
C LEU A 6 -13.46 -17.88 -3.61
N LEU A 7 -13.37 -16.63 -4.08
CA LEU A 7 -12.12 -15.95 -4.40
C LEU A 7 -11.64 -15.00 -3.30
N LEU A 8 -12.40 -14.84 -2.20
CA LEU A 8 -11.97 -14.06 -1.05
C LEU A 8 -10.97 -14.88 -0.23
N PRO A 9 -9.69 -14.50 -0.20
CA PRO A 9 -8.70 -15.21 0.58
C PRO A 9 -8.93 -14.96 2.08
N ILE A 10 -8.72 -16.00 2.87
CA ILE A 10 -8.81 -16.01 4.34
C ILE A 10 -7.55 -15.36 4.98
N SER A 11 -6.60 -14.88 4.18
CA SER A 11 -5.36 -14.24 4.65
C SER A 11 -5.51 -12.73 4.88
N GLN A 12 -4.72 -12.20 5.81
CA GLN A 12 -4.58 -10.77 6.19
C GLN A 12 -4.12 -9.83 5.05
N THR A 13 -4.12 -10.32 3.83
CA THR A 13 -3.76 -9.63 2.60
C THR A 13 -4.99 -8.91 2.05
N GLY A 14 -4.99 -7.58 2.07
CA GLY A 14 -6.10 -6.79 1.54
C GLY A 14 -6.30 -6.94 0.04
N SER A 15 -7.50 -6.60 -0.42
CA SER A 15 -7.89 -6.64 -1.82
C SER A 15 -8.49 -5.30 -2.22
N GLU A 16 -8.54 -5.04 -3.52
CA GLU A 16 -9.08 -3.79 -4.07
C GLU A 16 -10.02 -4.16 -5.23
N ALA A 17 -11.20 -3.57 -5.28
CA ALA A 17 -12.12 -3.72 -6.40
C ALA A 17 -12.62 -2.35 -6.86
N GLY A 18 -12.85 -2.18 -8.16
CA GLY A 18 -13.33 -0.90 -8.65
C GLY A 18 -13.96 -0.97 -10.03
N VAL A 19 -14.48 0.19 -10.42
CA VAL A 19 -15.08 0.44 -11.74
C VAL A 19 -14.46 1.69 -12.34
N ASN A 20 -14.31 1.71 -13.66
CA ASN A 20 -13.68 2.81 -14.38
C ASN A 20 -14.36 3.09 -15.72
N ILE A 21 -14.28 4.34 -16.15
CA ILE A 21 -14.59 4.76 -17.52
C ILE A 21 -13.28 4.84 -18.27
N ILE A 22 -13.24 4.28 -19.47
CA ILE A 22 -12.05 4.17 -20.32
C ILE A 22 -12.31 4.97 -21.59
N ALA A 23 -11.31 5.71 -22.06
CA ALA A 23 -11.32 6.36 -23.36
C ALA A 23 -9.90 6.57 -23.86
N GLY A 24 -9.70 6.64 -25.16
CA GLY A 24 -8.38 6.96 -25.70
C GLY A 24 -8.27 6.72 -27.20
N PRO A 25 -7.09 6.98 -27.77
CA PRO A 25 -6.85 6.67 -29.16
C PRO A 25 -6.53 5.19 -29.35
N ASN A 26 -7.02 4.63 -30.44
CA ASN A 26 -6.51 3.39 -31.00
C ASN A 26 -5.54 3.70 -32.14
N LEU A 27 -4.42 2.98 -32.15
CA LEU A 27 -3.31 3.14 -33.08
C LEU A 27 -3.41 2.05 -34.14
N GLU A 28 -3.60 2.44 -35.39
CA GLU A 28 -3.91 1.51 -36.46
C GLU A 28 -2.79 1.45 -37.47
N TYR A 29 -2.39 0.22 -37.77
CA TYR A 29 -1.41 -0.09 -38.78
C TYR A 29 -2.14 -0.93 -39.81
N THR A 30 -2.38 -0.34 -40.98
CA THR A 30 -3.14 -0.97 -42.05
C THR A 30 -2.28 -1.10 -43.30
N LYS A 31 -2.42 -2.24 -43.98
CA LYS A 31 -1.99 -2.43 -45.37
C LYS A 31 -3.11 -3.15 -46.11
N LEU A 32 -4.05 -2.39 -46.65
CA LEU A 32 -5.25 -2.95 -47.24
C LEU A 32 -5.02 -3.32 -48.71
N GLN A 33 -4.65 -4.57 -48.98
CA GLN A 33 -4.66 -5.10 -50.35
C GLN A 33 -6.08 -5.46 -50.79
N SER A 34 -6.41 -5.23 -52.06
CA SER A 34 -7.71 -5.60 -52.65
C SER A 34 -7.98 -7.10 -52.49
N VAL A 35 -9.20 -7.47 -52.09
CA VAL A 35 -9.64 -8.87 -51.94
C VAL A 35 -10.93 -9.06 -52.73
N ASP A 36 -11.02 -10.14 -53.51
CA ASP A 36 -12.25 -10.63 -54.13
C ASP A 36 -13.12 -9.54 -54.77
N SER A 37 -12.55 -8.77 -55.71
CA SER A 37 -13.23 -7.69 -56.44
C SER A 37 -13.73 -6.50 -55.59
N GLN A 38 -13.32 -6.41 -54.32
CA GLN A 38 -13.44 -5.20 -53.50
C GLN A 38 -12.08 -4.51 -53.42
N THR A 39 -11.99 -3.35 -54.06
CA THR A 39 -10.81 -2.50 -54.02
C THR A 39 -10.78 -1.77 -52.69
N TYR A 40 -9.78 -2.08 -51.86
CA TYR A 40 -9.45 -1.29 -50.68
C TYR A 40 -8.27 -0.39 -51.05
N PHE A 41 -8.31 0.86 -50.61
CA PHE A 41 -7.55 1.95 -51.25
C PHE A 41 -6.10 2.13 -50.79
N TYR A 42 -5.57 1.31 -49.88
CA TYR A 42 -4.30 1.59 -49.23
C TYR A 42 -3.17 0.68 -49.74
N GLY A 43 -2.34 1.22 -50.64
CA GLY A 43 -1.22 0.51 -51.27
C GLY A 43 0.03 0.34 -50.37
N GLU A 44 0.21 1.22 -49.37
CA GLU A 44 1.35 1.23 -48.45
C GLU A 44 0.89 1.05 -46.98
N GLU A 45 1.83 0.73 -46.07
CA GLU A 45 1.51 0.69 -44.64
C GLU A 45 1.23 2.10 -44.13
N GLU A 46 -0.02 2.37 -43.78
CA GLU A 46 -0.41 3.64 -43.21
C GLU A 46 -0.61 3.53 -41.69
N PHE A 47 -0.11 4.55 -40.98
CA PHE A 47 -0.42 4.76 -39.58
C PHE A 47 -1.61 5.71 -39.48
N GLN A 48 -2.65 5.25 -38.79
CA GLN A 48 -3.87 6.00 -38.60
C GLN A 48 -4.30 5.93 -37.13
N THR A 49 -5.17 6.85 -36.72
CA THR A 49 -5.69 6.88 -35.35
C THR A 49 -7.21 6.90 -35.33
N GLY A 50 -7.81 6.04 -34.52
CA GLY A 50 -9.22 6.13 -34.15
C GLY A 50 -9.41 6.53 -32.69
N PHE A 51 -10.64 6.39 -32.22
CA PHE A 51 -10.99 6.63 -30.83
C PHE A 51 -11.85 5.49 -30.28
N HIS A 52 -11.56 5.08 -29.05
CA HIS A 52 -12.35 4.12 -28.32
C HIS A 52 -12.80 4.69 -26.97
N TYR A 53 -13.91 4.15 -26.47
CA TYR A 53 -14.42 4.44 -25.13
C TYR A 53 -15.17 3.25 -24.56
N GLY A 54 -15.32 3.20 -23.25
CA GLY A 54 -16.01 2.08 -22.61
C GLY A 54 -16.05 2.15 -21.10
N LEU A 55 -16.48 1.03 -20.52
CA LEU A 55 -16.64 0.82 -19.10
C LEU A 55 -15.87 -0.42 -18.67
N GLY A 56 -15.18 -0.32 -17.54
CA GLY A 56 -14.36 -1.39 -16.98
C GLY A 56 -14.66 -1.64 -15.52
N GLY A 57 -14.29 -2.84 -15.09
CA GLY A 57 -14.19 -3.24 -13.70
C GLY A 57 -12.87 -3.98 -13.46
N TYR A 58 -12.36 -3.91 -12.24
CA TYR A 58 -11.14 -4.62 -11.87
C TYR A 58 -11.18 -5.14 -10.44
N TYR A 59 -10.32 -6.12 -10.19
CA TYR A 59 -10.04 -6.69 -8.89
C TYR A 59 -8.54 -6.91 -8.76
N ASN A 60 -7.92 -6.36 -7.72
CA ASN A 60 -6.53 -6.57 -7.38
C ASN A 60 -6.42 -7.29 -6.04
N TYR A 61 -5.64 -8.37 -6.03
CA TYR A 61 -5.29 -9.12 -4.84
C TYR A 61 -3.84 -8.83 -4.44
N TYR A 62 -3.62 -8.23 -3.28
CA TYR A 62 -2.30 -7.85 -2.80
C TYR A 62 -1.70 -8.97 -1.94
N PHE A 63 -0.84 -9.79 -2.52
CA PHE A 63 -0.12 -10.81 -1.75
C PHE A 63 1.07 -10.23 -0.96
N ASP A 64 1.45 -8.98 -1.25
CA ASP A 64 2.39 -8.17 -0.49
C ASP A 64 1.95 -6.70 -0.56
N ARG A 65 2.50 -5.83 0.29
CA ARG A 65 2.19 -4.40 0.31
C ARG A 65 2.53 -3.71 -1.01
N ASP A 66 3.58 -4.20 -1.68
CA ASP A 66 4.12 -3.59 -2.91
C ASP A 66 3.68 -4.32 -4.18
N TYR A 67 3.17 -5.56 -4.07
CA TYR A 67 2.85 -6.40 -5.23
C TYR A 67 1.40 -6.88 -5.20
N TYR A 68 0.76 -6.85 -6.36
CA TYR A 68 -0.59 -7.39 -6.51
C TYR A 68 -0.75 -8.19 -7.80
N LEU A 69 -1.69 -9.13 -7.77
CA LEU A 69 -2.23 -9.79 -8.95
C LEU A 69 -3.57 -9.12 -9.30
N GLY A 70 -3.71 -8.66 -10.54
CA GLY A 70 -4.88 -7.94 -11.04
C GLY A 70 -5.66 -8.72 -12.10
N LEU A 71 -6.97 -8.63 -12.03
CA LEU A 71 -7.92 -9.04 -13.06
C LEU A 71 -8.73 -7.80 -13.48
N LYS A 72 -8.81 -7.53 -14.77
CA LYS A 72 -9.63 -6.45 -15.35
C LYS A 72 -10.55 -6.99 -16.42
N ALA A 73 -11.75 -6.45 -16.49
CA ALA A 73 -12.71 -6.73 -17.54
C ALA A 73 -13.33 -5.42 -18.01
N SER A 74 -13.34 -5.19 -19.31
CA SER A 74 -13.89 -3.96 -19.91
C SER A 74 -14.73 -4.28 -21.12
N TYR A 75 -15.76 -3.47 -21.35
CA TYR A 75 -16.53 -3.42 -22.59
C TYR A 75 -16.21 -2.10 -23.28
N ILE A 76 -15.69 -2.18 -24.50
CA ILE A 76 -15.15 -1.07 -25.28
C ILE A 76 -15.88 -0.97 -26.60
N HIS A 77 -16.28 0.25 -26.96
CA HIS A 77 -16.74 0.63 -28.29
C HIS A 77 -15.58 1.30 -29.02
N LEU A 78 -15.18 0.74 -30.16
CA LEU A 78 -14.11 1.25 -31.01
C LEU A 78 -14.73 1.91 -32.23
N ASN A 79 -14.24 3.09 -32.58
CA ASN A 79 -14.66 3.83 -33.76
C ASN A 79 -13.46 4.45 -34.44
N THR A 80 -13.28 4.16 -35.71
CA THR A 80 -12.19 4.74 -36.50
C THR A 80 -12.70 5.24 -37.84
N THR A 81 -12.10 6.34 -38.29
CA THR A 81 -12.29 6.88 -39.62
C THR A 81 -10.93 7.12 -40.25
N PHE A 82 -10.68 6.48 -41.38
CA PHE A 82 -9.55 6.72 -42.26
C PHE A 82 -9.96 7.66 -43.39
N ARG A 83 -9.05 8.57 -43.72
CA ARG A 83 -9.16 9.46 -44.86
C ARG A 83 -7.81 9.55 -45.54
N GLU A 84 -7.77 9.18 -46.80
CA GLU A 84 -6.61 9.34 -47.67
C GLU A 84 -6.99 10.22 -48.86
N TYR A 85 -6.05 11.04 -49.32
CA TYR A 85 -6.26 11.93 -50.46
C TYR A 85 -5.31 11.53 -51.58
N GLU A 86 -5.86 10.98 -52.66
CA GLU A 86 -5.11 10.58 -53.84
C GLU A 86 -5.15 11.73 -54.88
N PRO A 87 -3.99 12.35 -55.21
CA PRO A 87 -3.93 13.32 -56.29
C PRO A 87 -4.01 12.60 -57.64
N GLU A 88 -4.92 13.04 -58.51
CA GLU A 88 -5.18 12.42 -59.81
C GLU A 88 -5.40 13.48 -60.89
N VAL A 89 -5.10 13.18 -62.15
CA VAL A 89 -5.42 14.10 -63.26
C VAL A 89 -6.81 13.79 -63.81
N ILE A 90 -7.74 14.72 -63.63
CA ILE A 90 -9.13 14.58 -64.07
C ILE A 90 -9.33 15.32 -65.39
N ASN A 91 -10.10 14.73 -66.30
CA ASN A 91 -10.52 15.39 -67.54
C ASN A 91 -11.85 16.12 -67.32
N ILE A 92 -11.86 17.45 -67.50
CA ILE A 92 -13.04 18.30 -67.43
C ILE A 92 -13.17 19.01 -68.77
N ASP A 93 -14.25 18.73 -69.50
CA ASP A 93 -14.55 19.31 -70.83
C ASP A 93 -13.39 19.22 -71.83
N GLY A 94 -12.61 18.14 -71.78
CA GLY A 94 -11.47 17.90 -72.66
C GLY A 94 -10.16 18.53 -72.18
N GLN A 95 -10.15 19.20 -71.02
CA GLN A 95 -8.96 19.75 -70.39
C GLN A 95 -8.50 18.86 -69.23
N ALA A 96 -7.20 18.60 -69.17
CA ALA A 96 -6.58 17.96 -68.01
C ALA A 96 -6.49 18.98 -66.86
N VAL A 97 -7.07 18.64 -65.72
CA VAL A 97 -7.12 19.45 -64.50
C VAL A 97 -6.64 18.60 -63.33
N ASP A 98 -5.83 19.18 -62.46
CA ASP A 98 -5.43 18.52 -61.22
C ASP A 98 -6.65 18.29 -60.33
N GLY A 99 -6.88 17.04 -59.96
CA GLY A 99 -7.96 16.58 -59.11
C GLY A 99 -7.43 15.83 -57.90
N GLU A 100 -8.37 15.51 -57.01
CA GLU A 100 -8.07 14.80 -55.76
C GLU A 100 -9.29 13.98 -55.36
N PHE A 101 -9.05 12.70 -55.08
CA PHE A 101 -10.04 11.77 -54.56
C PHE A 101 -9.82 11.56 -53.06
N GLU A 102 -10.88 11.70 -52.27
CA GLU A 102 -10.91 11.30 -50.86
C GLU A 102 -11.36 9.84 -50.78
N HIS A 103 -10.48 8.98 -50.27
CA HIS A 103 -10.80 7.63 -49.87
C HIS A 103 -11.23 7.64 -48.41
N TYR A 104 -12.50 7.34 -48.19
CA TYR A 104 -13.10 7.31 -46.86
C TYR A 104 -13.38 5.87 -46.46
N PHE A 105 -12.92 5.49 -45.27
CA PHE A 105 -13.26 4.23 -44.65
C PHE A 105 -13.53 4.48 -43.18
N ASP A 106 -14.73 4.21 -42.70
CA ASP A 106 -15.01 4.17 -41.27
C ASP A 106 -15.46 2.78 -40.86
N TYR A 107 -15.18 2.46 -39.60
CA TYR A 107 -15.72 1.27 -39.00
C TYR A 107 -15.96 1.44 -37.52
N ASN A 108 -16.89 0.64 -37.00
CA ASN A 108 -17.07 0.47 -35.56
C ASN A 108 -17.16 -1.01 -35.19
N ILE A 109 -16.74 -1.31 -33.96
CA ILE A 109 -16.82 -2.64 -33.36
C ILE A 109 -16.92 -2.54 -31.84
N GLU A 110 -17.68 -3.44 -31.24
CA GLU A 110 -17.81 -3.58 -29.80
C GLU A 110 -17.00 -4.80 -29.33
N THR A 111 -16.27 -4.66 -28.23
CA THR A 111 -15.30 -5.68 -27.81
C THR A 111 -15.20 -5.77 -26.29
N ILE A 112 -15.03 -7.00 -25.79
CA ILE A 112 -14.73 -7.28 -24.39
C ILE A 112 -13.22 -7.49 -24.24
N TYR A 113 -12.62 -6.75 -23.31
CA TYR A 113 -11.22 -6.92 -22.91
C TYR A 113 -11.16 -7.61 -21.56
N LEU A 114 -10.31 -8.62 -21.44
CA LEU A 114 -9.98 -9.29 -20.20
C LEU A 114 -8.46 -9.20 -20.01
N THR A 115 -8.01 -8.58 -18.93
CA THR A 115 -6.59 -8.47 -18.60
C THR A 115 -6.32 -9.22 -17.31
N ILE A 116 -5.36 -10.14 -17.36
CA ILE A 116 -4.79 -10.76 -16.16
C ILE A 116 -3.33 -10.36 -16.07
N GLY A 117 -2.90 -9.86 -14.91
CA GLY A 117 -1.58 -9.28 -14.78
C GLY A 117 -1.14 -9.10 -13.34
N GLY A 118 0.05 -8.54 -13.18
CA GLY A 118 0.57 -8.13 -11.89
C GLY A 118 0.90 -6.65 -11.90
N GLY A 119 0.99 -6.05 -10.71
CA GLY A 119 1.50 -4.71 -10.57
C GLY A 119 2.45 -4.56 -9.39
N TYR A 120 3.25 -3.51 -9.49
CA TYR A 120 4.24 -3.11 -8.50
C TYR A 120 3.99 -1.65 -8.10
N ARG A 121 3.85 -1.40 -6.80
CA ARG A 121 3.69 -0.05 -6.25
C ARG A 121 5.04 0.64 -6.17
N LEU A 122 5.20 1.68 -6.99
CA LEU A 122 6.34 2.59 -6.90
C LEU A 122 6.27 3.46 -5.64
N SER A 123 5.06 3.73 -5.18
CA SER A 123 4.78 4.48 -3.95
C SER A 123 3.40 4.12 -3.42
N GLN A 124 2.99 4.74 -2.31
CA GLN A 124 1.64 4.55 -1.79
C GLN A 124 0.53 4.94 -2.78
N ARG A 125 0.84 5.87 -3.68
CA ARG A 125 -0.11 6.48 -4.62
C ARG A 125 0.06 6.05 -6.06
N PHE A 126 1.15 5.39 -6.42
CA PHE A 126 1.45 5.08 -7.82
C PHE A 126 1.89 3.62 -7.97
N ALA A 127 1.35 2.95 -8.97
CA ALA A 127 1.77 1.61 -9.36
C ALA A 127 1.97 1.50 -10.87
N VAL A 128 2.87 0.60 -11.24
CA VAL A 128 3.06 0.12 -12.61
C VAL A 128 2.39 -1.25 -12.69
N GLU A 129 1.78 -1.57 -13.82
CA GLU A 129 1.14 -2.86 -14.07
C GLU A 129 1.56 -3.43 -15.42
N VAL A 130 1.65 -4.75 -15.47
CA VAL A 130 1.85 -5.50 -16.71
C VAL A 130 0.85 -6.65 -16.74
N GLY A 131 0.26 -6.92 -17.89
CA GLY A 131 -0.75 -7.96 -18.01
C GLY A 131 -0.88 -8.55 -19.39
N ILE A 132 -1.32 -9.80 -19.44
CA ILE A 132 -1.76 -10.47 -20.66
C ILE A 132 -3.19 -10.01 -20.92
N LEU A 133 -3.44 -9.55 -22.14
CA LEU A 133 -4.73 -9.10 -22.61
C LEU A 133 -5.35 -10.19 -23.49
N TYR A 134 -6.62 -10.45 -23.26
CA TYR A 134 -7.49 -11.20 -24.17
C TYR A 134 -8.60 -10.25 -24.63
N THR A 135 -8.89 -10.25 -25.91
CA THR A 135 -9.90 -9.38 -26.52
C THR A 135 -10.83 -10.21 -27.40
N SER A 136 -12.14 -10.04 -27.20
CA SER A 136 -13.17 -10.80 -27.93
C SER A 136 -14.21 -9.83 -28.46
N PRO A 137 -14.41 -9.78 -29.79
CA PRO A 137 -15.48 -8.97 -30.36
C PRO A 137 -16.84 -9.49 -29.91
N VAL A 138 -17.77 -8.55 -29.71
CA VAL A 138 -19.17 -8.82 -29.33
C VAL A 138 -20.12 -8.54 -30.51
N SER A 139 -19.67 -7.71 -31.44
CA SER A 139 -20.35 -7.37 -32.68
C SER A 139 -19.47 -7.65 -33.89
N ASP A 140 -20.08 -7.77 -35.06
CA ASP A 140 -19.37 -7.73 -36.33
C ASP A 140 -18.85 -6.32 -36.61
N TYR A 141 -17.78 -6.22 -37.41
CA TYR A 141 -17.30 -4.92 -37.89
C TYR A 141 -18.38 -4.30 -38.78
N GLN A 142 -18.86 -3.12 -38.43
CA GLN A 142 -19.73 -2.34 -39.30
C GLN A 142 -18.85 -1.38 -40.09
N ILE A 143 -18.74 -1.57 -41.41
CA ILE A 143 -17.84 -0.79 -42.27
C ILE A 143 -18.66 0.06 -43.23
N HIS A 144 -18.27 1.32 -43.41
CA HIS A 144 -18.70 2.16 -44.52
C HIS A 144 -17.48 2.71 -45.27
N SER A 145 -17.40 2.36 -46.55
CA SER A 145 -16.33 2.77 -47.45
C SER A 145 -16.92 3.55 -48.61
N LYS A 146 -16.22 4.59 -49.08
CA LYS A 146 -16.59 5.35 -50.28
C LYS A 146 -15.39 6.10 -50.80
N GLU A 147 -15.46 6.47 -52.07
CA GLU A 147 -14.50 7.37 -52.69
C GLU A 147 -15.22 8.62 -53.20
N THR A 148 -14.67 9.80 -52.93
CA THR A 148 -15.31 11.09 -53.27
C THR A 148 -14.37 12.00 -54.03
N ILE A 149 -14.81 12.57 -55.15
CA ILE A 149 -14.07 13.66 -55.81
C ILE A 149 -14.14 14.90 -54.91
N VAL A 150 -13.00 15.33 -54.35
CA VAL A 150 -12.92 16.54 -53.51
C VAL A 150 -12.33 17.73 -54.27
N LYS A 151 -11.50 17.49 -55.29
CA LYS A 151 -11.03 18.53 -56.22
C LYS A 151 -11.23 18.14 -57.68
N PRO A 152 -11.65 19.09 -58.55
CA PRO A 152 -12.12 20.43 -58.19
C PRO A 152 -13.49 20.40 -57.50
N VAL A 153 -13.77 21.38 -56.65
CA VAL A 153 -14.93 21.37 -55.73
C VAL A 153 -16.27 21.39 -56.46
N ASP A 154 -16.33 22.01 -57.62
CA ASP A 154 -17.55 22.36 -58.36
C ASP A 154 -17.70 21.63 -59.71
N ALA A 155 -16.76 20.74 -60.07
CA ALA A 155 -16.78 20.03 -61.34
C ALA A 155 -16.30 18.57 -61.23
N GLY A 156 -16.80 17.73 -62.15
CA GLY A 156 -16.48 16.31 -62.23
C GLY A 156 -17.51 15.41 -61.53
N VAL A 157 -17.79 14.28 -62.15
CA VAL A 157 -18.54 13.13 -61.60
C VAL A 157 -17.87 11.84 -62.09
N PHE A 158 -17.99 10.77 -61.33
CA PHE A 158 -17.60 9.46 -61.81
C PHE A 158 -18.58 9.04 -62.92
N LYS A 159 -18.05 8.69 -64.10
CA LYS A 159 -18.86 8.40 -65.29
C LYS A 159 -19.86 7.27 -65.08
N GLU A 160 -19.49 6.29 -64.27
CA GLU A 160 -20.31 5.09 -64.00
C GLU A 160 -21.49 5.41 -63.08
N GLU A 161 -21.27 6.23 -62.05
CA GLU A 161 -22.29 6.55 -61.04
C GLU A 161 -23.09 7.82 -61.37
N GLY A 162 -22.54 8.71 -62.19
CA GLY A 162 -23.11 10.04 -62.43
C GLY A 162 -23.08 10.97 -61.21
N THR A 163 -22.40 10.57 -60.13
CA THR A 163 -22.25 11.37 -58.91
C THR A 163 -20.77 11.62 -58.61
N ARG A 164 -20.49 12.47 -57.62
CA ARG A 164 -19.13 12.71 -57.11
C ARG A 164 -18.62 11.60 -56.18
N ILE A 165 -19.45 10.59 -55.90
CA ILE A 165 -19.15 9.48 -55.03
C ILE A 165 -19.15 8.20 -55.88
N ARG A 166 -18.16 7.34 -55.70
CA ARG A 166 -18.15 5.98 -56.25
C ARG A 166 -17.81 4.96 -55.18
N ASN A 167 -18.06 3.70 -55.50
CA ASN A 167 -17.73 2.56 -54.65
C ASN A 167 -18.26 2.70 -53.22
N GLU A 168 -19.40 3.36 -53.03
CA GLU A 168 -20.01 3.47 -51.70
C GLU A 168 -20.56 2.10 -51.29
N GLN A 169 -19.97 1.54 -50.23
CA GLN A 169 -20.32 0.23 -49.72
C GLN A 169 -20.55 0.30 -48.22
N ARG A 170 -21.60 -0.38 -47.77
CA ARG A 170 -21.88 -0.61 -46.35
C ARG A 170 -22.07 -2.09 -46.14
N PHE A 171 -21.25 -2.67 -45.29
CA PHE A 171 -21.27 -4.11 -45.07
C PHE A 171 -20.75 -4.45 -43.68
N SER A 172 -21.08 -5.67 -43.25
CA SER A 172 -20.57 -6.25 -42.02
C SER A 172 -19.54 -7.30 -42.36
N ILE A 173 -18.33 -7.20 -41.78
CA ILE A 173 -17.39 -8.32 -41.79
C ILE A 173 -17.57 -9.08 -40.48
N PRO A 174 -17.83 -10.41 -40.53
CA PRO A 174 -17.85 -11.24 -39.34
C PRO A 174 -16.58 -11.00 -38.53
N SER A 175 -16.74 -10.64 -37.26
CA SER A 175 -15.58 -10.38 -36.43
C SER A 175 -14.71 -11.63 -36.29
N SER A 176 -13.38 -11.44 -36.36
CA SER A 176 -12.41 -12.55 -36.27
C SER A 176 -12.49 -13.26 -34.93
N SER A 177 -11.77 -14.38 -34.82
CA SER A 177 -11.54 -15.05 -33.54
C SER A 177 -10.92 -14.11 -32.49
N SER A 178 -11.15 -14.43 -31.21
CA SER A 178 -10.60 -13.69 -30.09
C SER A 178 -9.08 -13.60 -30.14
N LYS A 179 -8.53 -12.45 -29.73
CA LYS A 179 -7.11 -12.13 -29.86
C LYS A 179 -6.43 -12.07 -28.50
N PHE A 180 -5.11 -12.21 -28.52
CA PHE A 180 -4.26 -12.04 -27.36
C PHE A 180 -3.32 -10.85 -27.55
N GLY A 181 -2.92 -10.25 -26.45
CA GLY A 181 -2.00 -9.13 -26.41
C GLY A 181 -1.29 -9.02 -25.07
N ALA A 182 -0.52 -7.95 -24.92
CA ALA A 182 0.08 -7.54 -23.66
C ALA A 182 -0.27 -6.09 -23.38
N SER A 183 -0.32 -5.75 -22.10
CA SER A 183 -0.62 -4.41 -21.60
C SER A 183 0.46 -3.98 -20.60
N LEU A 184 0.80 -2.69 -20.65
CA LEU A 184 1.67 -2.01 -19.70
C LEU A 184 0.93 -0.74 -19.25
N GLY A 185 0.83 -0.52 -17.94
CA GLY A 185 0.05 0.59 -17.40
C GLY A 185 0.69 1.28 -16.20
N LEU A 186 0.23 2.50 -15.97
CA LEU A 186 0.50 3.34 -14.80
C LEU A 186 -0.83 3.71 -14.18
N ASN A 187 -0.97 3.50 -12.87
CA ASN A 187 -2.17 3.89 -12.15
C ASN A 187 -1.83 4.71 -10.90
N GLY A 188 -2.70 5.67 -10.59
CA GLY A 188 -2.66 6.48 -9.40
C GLY A 188 -3.77 6.08 -8.43
N LEU A 189 -3.53 6.07 -7.12
CA LEU A 189 -4.56 5.88 -6.09
C LEU A 189 -4.60 7.10 -5.18
N PHE A 190 -5.73 7.81 -5.18
CA PHE A 190 -5.93 9.03 -4.41
C PHE A 190 -7.12 8.86 -3.45
N PRO A 191 -6.92 8.95 -2.12
CA PRO A 191 -7.99 8.73 -1.16
C PRO A 191 -9.07 9.80 -1.31
N MET A 192 -10.33 9.37 -1.41
CA MET A 192 -11.50 10.25 -1.47
C MET A 192 -12.16 10.45 -0.10
N ASN A 193 -11.74 9.68 0.91
CA ASN A 193 -12.22 9.79 2.28
C ASN A 193 -11.09 9.61 3.31
N LYS A 194 -11.31 10.13 4.53
CA LYS A 194 -10.33 10.09 5.62
C LYS A 194 -9.97 8.69 6.10
N SER A 195 -10.89 7.74 5.95
CA SER A 195 -10.67 6.34 6.31
C SER A 195 -9.89 5.57 5.26
N GLU A 196 -9.56 6.20 4.12
CA GLU A 196 -8.83 5.59 3.01
C GLU A 196 -9.45 4.27 2.56
N THR A 197 -10.78 4.23 2.44
CA THR A 197 -11.51 3.04 1.97
C THR A 197 -12.03 3.21 0.55
N ILE A 198 -12.06 4.44 0.05
CA ILE A 198 -12.52 4.80 -1.30
C ILE A 198 -11.44 5.65 -1.96
N PHE A 199 -11.05 5.29 -3.18
CA PHE A 199 -9.99 5.98 -3.92
C PHE A 199 -10.47 6.39 -5.32
N LEU A 200 -10.01 7.54 -5.77
CA LEU A 200 -10.03 7.93 -7.17
C LEU A 200 -8.81 7.29 -7.84
N LYS A 201 -9.04 6.58 -8.95
CA LYS A 201 -8.03 5.83 -9.67
C LYS A 201 -7.89 6.27 -11.12
N PRO A 202 -7.12 7.33 -11.43
CA PRO A 202 -6.70 7.60 -12.79
C PRO A 202 -5.68 6.55 -13.24
N SER A 203 -5.72 6.16 -14.51
CA SER A 203 -4.69 5.31 -15.10
C SER A 203 -4.47 5.59 -16.59
N LEU A 204 -3.27 5.23 -17.05
CA LEU A 204 -2.81 5.28 -18.42
C LEU A 204 -2.23 3.91 -18.75
N SER A 205 -2.70 3.24 -19.80
CA SER A 205 -2.11 1.98 -20.29
C SER A 205 -1.91 1.96 -21.78
N TYR A 206 -0.90 1.21 -22.22
CA TYR A 206 -0.69 0.84 -23.60
C TYR A 206 -0.92 -0.66 -23.75
N SER A 207 -1.74 -1.05 -24.73
CA SER A 207 -2.05 -2.44 -25.05
C SER A 207 -1.61 -2.75 -26.47
N TYR A 208 -0.75 -3.75 -26.60
CA TYR A 208 -0.24 -4.26 -27.87
C TYR A 208 -0.92 -5.59 -28.21
N ILE A 209 -1.54 -5.69 -29.38
CA ILE A 209 -2.24 -6.91 -29.83
C ILE A 209 -1.31 -7.75 -30.70
N PHE A 210 -1.20 -9.05 -30.42
CA PHE A 210 -0.23 -9.91 -31.11
C PHE A 210 -0.68 -10.38 -32.50
N SER A 211 -1.97 -10.31 -32.80
CA SER A 211 -2.57 -10.81 -34.04
C SER A 211 -3.21 -9.69 -34.86
N GLU A 212 -3.42 -9.99 -36.15
CA GLU A 212 -4.12 -9.11 -37.08
C GLU A 212 -5.64 -9.14 -36.81
N ASN A 213 -6.34 -8.15 -37.38
CA ASN A 213 -7.77 -7.94 -37.19
C ASN A 213 -8.64 -8.85 -38.03
N LEU A 214 -8.12 -9.36 -39.14
CA LEU A 214 -8.81 -10.21 -40.09
C LEU A 214 -7.90 -11.38 -40.48
N ASP A 215 -8.35 -12.60 -40.21
CA ASP A 215 -7.62 -13.81 -40.54
C ASP A 215 -7.55 -13.95 -42.07
N ASN A 216 -6.35 -13.86 -42.64
CA ASN A 216 -6.02 -14.02 -44.08
C ASN A 216 -6.28 -12.82 -45.00
N LEU A 217 -6.66 -11.67 -44.45
CA LEU A 217 -7.05 -10.51 -45.24
C LEU A 217 -6.37 -9.29 -44.64
N THR A 218 -5.27 -8.85 -45.25
CA THR A 218 -4.56 -7.58 -44.96
C THR A 218 -3.81 -7.54 -43.61
N SER A 219 -2.64 -6.90 -43.59
CA SER A 219 -1.92 -6.66 -42.33
C SER A 219 -2.56 -5.47 -41.63
N TRP A 220 -3.70 -5.73 -40.99
CA TRP A 220 -4.41 -4.75 -40.18
C TRP A 220 -4.25 -5.09 -38.70
N ARG A 221 -3.58 -4.21 -37.95
CA ARG A 221 -3.43 -4.34 -36.49
C ARG A 221 -3.89 -3.06 -35.80
N THR A 222 -4.54 -3.22 -34.66
CA THR A 222 -4.93 -2.12 -33.78
C THR A 222 -4.29 -2.30 -32.41
N ASP A 223 -3.52 -1.31 -31.98
CA ASP A 223 -3.00 -1.17 -30.62
C ASP A 223 -3.79 -0.08 -29.88
N PHE A 224 -3.72 -0.03 -28.56
CA PHE A 224 -4.56 0.88 -27.75
C PHE A 224 -3.75 1.70 -26.77
N VAL A 225 -4.11 2.98 -26.63
CA VAL A 225 -3.71 3.81 -25.49
C VAL A 225 -4.96 4.11 -24.68
N ASP A 226 -5.07 3.54 -23.49
CA ASP A 226 -6.20 3.72 -22.60
C ASP A 226 -5.90 4.82 -21.59
N LEU A 227 -6.74 5.85 -21.55
CA LEU A 227 -6.87 6.76 -20.42
C LEU A 227 -8.11 6.36 -19.65
N SER A 228 -7.99 6.14 -18.35
CA SER A 228 -9.17 5.82 -17.55
C SER A 228 -9.20 6.53 -16.21
N ILE A 229 -10.42 6.76 -15.73
CA ILE A 229 -10.69 7.30 -14.41
C ILE A 229 -11.76 6.44 -13.76
N GLY A 230 -11.49 6.02 -12.53
CA GLY A 230 -12.38 5.11 -11.81
C GLY A 230 -12.45 5.38 -10.33
N VAL A 231 -13.36 4.65 -9.69
CA VAL A 231 -13.48 4.60 -8.24
C VAL A 231 -13.05 3.20 -7.79
N SER A 232 -12.25 3.17 -6.75
CA SER A 232 -11.72 1.96 -6.14
C SER A 232 -12.16 1.82 -4.69
N PHE A 233 -12.38 0.60 -4.26
CA PHE A 233 -12.80 0.22 -2.91
C PHE A 233 -11.80 -0.78 -2.35
N ILE A 234 -11.32 -0.51 -1.14
CA ILE A 234 -10.49 -1.48 -0.41
C ILE A 234 -11.38 -2.47 0.32
N LEU A 235 -11.09 -3.74 0.13
CA LEU A 235 -11.77 -4.88 0.73
C LEU A 235 -10.79 -5.53 1.72
N GLY A 236 -11.12 -5.48 3.02
CA GLY A 236 -10.30 -6.06 4.09
C GLY A 236 -9.55 -5.03 4.94
N GLU A 237 -8.60 -5.50 5.74
CA GLU A 237 -7.81 -4.64 6.64
C GLU A 237 -6.85 -3.74 5.85
N ASN A 238 -6.79 -2.46 6.22
CA ASN A 238 -6.18 -1.39 5.44
C ASN A 238 -4.64 -1.30 5.61
N GLU A 239 -3.99 -2.39 6.03
CA GLU A 239 -2.55 -2.40 6.32
C GLU A 239 -1.67 -2.17 5.08
N ILE A 240 -2.25 -2.30 3.88
CA ILE A 240 -1.58 -2.03 2.59
C ILE A 240 -1.38 -0.52 2.38
N PHE A 241 -2.29 0.31 2.87
CA PHE A 241 -2.29 1.76 2.59
C PHE A 241 -1.87 2.61 3.78
N GLY A 242 -1.89 2.06 5.00
CA GLY A 242 -1.34 2.72 6.18
C GLY A 242 0.11 3.14 5.95
N GLU A 243 0.44 4.39 6.27
CA GLU A 243 1.81 4.87 6.19
C GLU A 243 2.75 3.91 6.91
N LYS A 244 4.00 3.78 6.41
CA LYS A 244 5.13 3.41 7.26
C LYS A 244 5.27 4.55 8.29
N ASN A 245 4.32 4.67 9.20
CA ASN A 245 4.70 4.88 10.57
C ASN A 245 5.67 3.73 10.80
N LYS A 246 6.97 4.05 10.79
CA LYS A 246 7.91 3.34 11.64
C LYS A 246 7.13 3.27 12.93
N VAL A 247 6.57 2.09 13.21
CA VAL A 247 6.27 1.75 14.57
C VAL A 247 7.66 1.86 15.16
N ILE A 248 7.95 3.01 15.75
CA ILE A 248 8.90 3.08 16.84
C ILE A 248 8.18 2.18 17.83
N GLU A 249 8.38 0.87 17.70
CA GLU A 249 8.06 -0.05 18.77
C GLU A 249 8.91 0.52 19.89
N PRO A 250 8.32 1.16 20.92
CA PRO A 250 9.14 1.49 22.06
C PRO A 250 9.68 0.15 22.54
N GLU A 251 10.98 -0.08 22.36
CA GLU A 251 11.66 -1.24 22.92
C GLU A 251 11.66 -1.05 24.44
N PHE A 252 10.60 -1.52 25.09
CA PHE A 252 10.63 -1.71 26.52
C PHE A 252 11.37 -3.02 26.79
N THR A 253 12.66 -2.92 27.08
CA THR A 253 13.42 -4.01 27.69
C THR A 253 13.15 -3.95 29.18
N ILE A 254 12.27 -4.81 29.70
CA ILE A 254 12.25 -5.08 31.13
C ILE A 254 13.40 -6.03 31.41
N ALA A 255 14.52 -5.48 31.89
CA ALA A 255 15.63 -6.28 32.40
C ALA A 255 15.23 -6.91 33.74
N LEU A 256 14.88 -8.19 33.72
CA LEU A 256 14.90 -9.00 34.93
C LEU A 256 16.35 -9.44 35.13
N PHE A 257 17.02 -8.82 36.09
CA PHE A 257 18.33 -9.27 36.55
C PHE A 257 18.14 -10.61 37.28
N GLU A 258 18.92 -11.64 36.92
CA GLU A 258 19.09 -12.79 37.79
C GLU A 258 20.50 -12.83 38.39
N LEU A 259 20.50 -13.05 39.70
CA LEU A 259 21.62 -13.11 40.60
C LEU A 259 22.45 -14.37 40.31
N ASN A 260 23.64 -14.18 39.75
CA ASN A 260 24.72 -15.17 39.65
C ASN A 260 24.44 -16.43 38.81
N GLY A 261 24.60 -16.34 37.48
CA GLY A 261 24.79 -17.49 36.60
C GLY A 261 24.85 -17.10 35.12
N THR A 262 25.90 -17.52 34.40
CA THR A 262 26.17 -17.17 32.99
C THR A 262 25.02 -17.50 32.04
N VAL A 263 24.59 -16.49 31.26
CA VAL A 263 23.54 -16.58 30.24
C VAL A 263 24.11 -17.17 28.94
N GLU A 264 23.54 -18.27 28.43
CA GLU A 264 23.83 -18.74 27.06
C GLU A 264 22.92 -18.12 25.99
N ARG A 265 21.75 -17.55 26.33
CA ARG A 265 20.89 -16.79 25.39
C ARG A 265 20.03 -15.73 26.09
N SER A 266 20.05 -14.50 25.58
CA SER A 266 19.23 -13.36 25.99
C SER A 266 17.72 -13.61 25.84
N LEU A 267 16.92 -13.20 26.83
CA LEU A 267 15.46 -13.13 26.75
C LEU A 267 15.05 -12.24 25.57
N ARG A 268 14.33 -12.81 24.60
CA ARG A 268 13.81 -12.08 23.44
C ARG A 268 12.35 -11.67 23.66
N LYS A 269 12.14 -10.35 23.58
CA LYS A 269 10.98 -9.66 23.01
C LYS A 269 9.70 -9.59 23.87
N ILE A 270 9.37 -8.38 24.34
CA ILE A 270 8.01 -7.97 24.70
C ILE A 270 7.36 -7.46 23.40
N GLN A 271 6.18 -7.98 23.04
CA GLN A 271 5.41 -7.48 21.90
C GLN A 271 4.18 -6.73 22.40
N MET A 272 4.11 -5.44 22.09
CA MET A 272 2.89 -4.64 22.26
C MET A 272 2.04 -4.75 21.00
N SER A 273 0.76 -5.07 21.13
CA SER A 273 -0.07 -5.45 19.99
C SER A 273 -0.92 -4.31 19.39
N TYR A 274 -0.99 -3.12 20.00
CA TYR A 274 -1.83 -2.03 19.47
C TYR A 274 -1.58 -0.67 20.12
N ALA A 275 -1.60 0.41 19.32
CA ALA A 275 -1.74 1.80 19.77
C ALA A 275 -2.91 2.45 19.01
N GLU A 276 -3.90 2.99 19.73
CA GLU A 276 -5.03 3.74 19.13
C GLU A 276 -4.87 5.22 19.44
N ALA A 277 -4.72 6.07 18.42
CA ALA A 277 -4.84 7.51 18.59
C ALA A 277 -6.31 7.91 18.48
N LYS A 278 -6.93 8.31 19.58
CA LYS A 278 -8.25 8.98 19.58
C LYS A 278 -8.08 10.50 19.70
N ASP A 279 -8.93 11.23 18.98
CA ASP A 279 -9.12 12.69 19.04
C ASP A 279 -7.99 13.58 18.45
N LEU A 280 -7.49 13.24 17.26
CA LEU A 280 -6.49 14.04 16.53
C LEU A 280 -7.00 15.34 15.86
N THR A 281 -8.24 15.78 16.08
CA THR A 281 -8.81 16.87 15.27
C THR A 281 -9.10 18.22 15.92
N THR A 282 -9.03 18.43 17.24
CA THR A 282 -9.47 19.75 17.78
C THR A 282 -8.87 20.24 19.11
N SER A 283 -7.65 19.85 19.51
CA SER A 283 -7.04 20.40 20.74
C SER A 283 -5.58 20.81 20.53
N LYS A 284 -5.24 22.03 20.96
CA LYS A 284 -3.90 22.64 20.93
C LYS A 284 -2.86 21.96 21.85
N ILE A 285 -3.17 20.76 22.33
CA ILE A 285 -2.31 19.98 23.21
C ILE A 285 -2.29 18.56 22.62
N ASN A 286 -1.18 18.22 21.97
CA ASN A 286 -0.92 16.86 21.51
C ASN A 286 -0.45 16.05 22.71
N LYS A 287 -1.38 15.41 23.43
CA LYS A 287 -1.07 14.46 24.50
C LYS A 287 -1.12 13.05 23.90
N ILE A 288 0.02 12.38 23.79
CA ILE A 288 0.05 10.94 23.50
C ILE A 288 -0.23 10.22 24.82
N VAL A 289 -1.47 9.78 25.01
CA VAL A 289 -1.85 8.97 26.17
C VAL A 289 -1.78 7.50 25.77
N LEU A 290 -0.70 6.83 26.16
CA LEU A 290 -0.57 5.39 26.01
C LEU A 290 -1.49 4.72 27.05
N LYS A 291 -2.66 4.25 26.61
CA LYS A 291 -3.50 3.36 27.41
C LYS A 291 -3.26 1.93 26.96
N PRO A 292 -2.55 1.08 27.74
CA PRO A 292 -2.54 -0.34 27.46
C PRO A 292 -3.98 -0.87 27.52
N ARG A 293 -4.37 -1.68 26.52
CA ARG A 293 -5.70 -2.34 26.51
C ARG A 293 -5.83 -3.37 27.63
N ARG A 294 -4.69 -3.93 28.03
CA ARG A 294 -4.47 -4.79 29.19
C ARG A 294 -3.05 -4.59 29.70
N SER A 295 -2.91 -4.27 30.98
CA SER A 295 -1.61 -4.31 31.66
C SER A 295 -1.36 -5.75 32.13
N LEU A 296 -0.39 -6.44 31.51
CA LEU A 296 -0.07 -7.84 31.81
C LEU A 296 1.34 -7.97 32.40
N ILE A 297 1.47 -8.62 33.56
CA ILE A 297 2.77 -9.11 34.02
C ILE A 297 2.93 -10.53 33.51
N THR A 298 3.98 -10.77 32.71
CA THR A 298 4.32 -12.11 32.23
C THR A 298 5.52 -12.67 33.01
N TYR A 299 5.35 -13.80 33.69
CA TYR A 299 6.47 -14.58 34.25
C TYR A 299 6.70 -15.81 33.38
N VAL A 300 7.97 -16.10 33.06
CA VAL A 300 8.38 -17.31 32.32
C VAL A 300 9.42 -18.05 33.15
N GLY A 301 9.07 -19.23 33.66
CA GLY A 301 9.99 -20.07 34.43
C GLY A 301 11.12 -20.66 33.59
N ILE A 302 12.30 -20.80 34.20
CA ILE A 302 13.49 -21.40 33.58
C ILE A 302 13.34 -22.92 33.52
N LYS A 303 13.54 -23.50 32.32
CA LYS A 303 13.26 -24.92 32.00
C LYS A 303 14.30 -25.91 32.52
N ASN A 304 15.06 -25.60 33.56
CA ASN A 304 16.05 -26.58 34.04
C ASN A 304 16.38 -26.39 35.52
N LYS A 305 16.03 -27.44 36.28
CA LYS A 305 16.26 -27.66 37.72
C LYS A 305 15.42 -26.74 38.60
N PHE A 306 14.38 -27.29 39.21
CA PHE A 306 14.36 -27.74 40.60
C PHE A 306 12.88 -27.94 41.01
N ASP A 307 12.62 -28.86 41.93
CA ASP A 307 11.37 -28.97 42.70
C ASP A 307 11.19 -27.72 43.60
N ARG A 308 11.04 -26.53 42.98
CA ARG A 308 10.95 -25.25 43.68
C ARG A 308 9.57 -24.64 43.45
N THR A 309 8.87 -24.44 44.55
CA THR A 309 7.63 -23.69 44.62
C THR A 309 7.96 -22.20 44.73
N VAL A 310 7.91 -21.49 43.60
CA VAL A 310 7.88 -20.03 43.60
C VAL A 310 6.44 -19.58 43.86
N SER A 311 6.24 -18.72 44.85
CA SER A 311 4.96 -18.06 45.09
C SER A 311 5.05 -16.57 44.80
N ILE A 312 4.09 -16.06 44.02
CA ILE A 312 3.94 -14.63 43.78
C ILE A 312 2.77 -14.16 44.63
N ARG A 313 3.03 -13.19 45.50
CA ARG A 313 2.02 -12.50 46.30
C ARG A 313 1.91 -11.07 45.80
N VAL A 314 0.70 -10.62 45.55
CA VAL A 314 0.42 -9.20 45.32
C VAL A 314 -0.24 -8.67 46.57
N LEU A 315 0.37 -7.65 47.16
CA LEU A 315 -0.17 -6.93 48.30
C LEU A 315 -0.75 -5.60 47.85
N ALA A 316 -1.89 -5.22 48.42
CA ALA A 316 -2.50 -3.92 48.29
C ALA A 316 -2.75 -3.36 49.70
N ASN A 317 -2.18 -2.21 50.05
CA ASN A 317 -2.17 -1.69 51.42
C ASN A 317 -1.74 -2.76 52.46
N GLU A 318 -0.64 -3.46 52.18
CA GLU A 318 -0.09 -4.57 53.00
C GLU A 318 -0.98 -5.83 53.13
N LYS A 319 -2.18 -5.84 52.55
CA LYS A 319 -3.04 -7.02 52.50
C LYS A 319 -2.82 -7.80 51.23
N GLN A 320 -2.65 -9.12 51.34
CA GLN A 320 -2.50 -9.99 50.18
C GLN A 320 -3.82 -10.05 49.39
N VAL A 321 -3.80 -9.52 48.17
CA VAL A 321 -4.95 -9.51 47.25
C VAL A 321 -4.86 -10.59 46.19
N TYR A 322 -3.66 -11.13 45.96
CA TYR A 322 -3.45 -12.20 45.00
C TYR A 322 -2.30 -13.09 45.46
N LYS A 323 -2.45 -14.41 45.33
CA LYS A 323 -1.39 -15.39 45.63
C LYS A 323 -1.43 -16.51 44.63
N ILE A 324 -0.27 -16.82 44.05
CA ILE A 324 -0.07 -18.02 43.27
C ILE A 324 0.89 -18.89 44.06
N GLU A 325 0.49 -20.13 44.31
CA GLU A 325 1.31 -21.17 44.92
C GLU A 325 1.74 -22.15 43.82
N SER A 326 3.01 -22.56 43.84
CA SER A 326 3.55 -23.61 42.97
C SER A 326 3.45 -23.33 41.46
N LEU A 327 4.33 -22.46 40.95
CA LEU A 327 4.55 -22.33 39.50
C LEU A 327 5.24 -23.59 38.95
N GLU A 328 4.45 -24.59 38.51
CA GLU A 328 4.98 -25.78 37.84
C GLU A 328 5.61 -25.45 36.48
N GLU A 329 6.54 -26.33 36.05
CA GLU A 329 7.37 -26.16 34.87
C GLU A 329 6.58 -25.69 33.63
N SER A 330 7.10 -24.63 32.99
CA SER A 330 6.64 -24.03 31.72
C SER A 330 5.39 -23.15 31.72
N ASN A 331 4.88 -22.72 32.88
CA ASN A 331 3.76 -21.78 32.88
C ASN A 331 4.21 -20.34 32.57
N ARG A 332 3.80 -19.85 31.39
CA ARG A 332 3.66 -18.42 31.13
C ARG A 332 2.52 -17.92 32.01
N LEU A 333 2.84 -17.19 33.07
CA LEU A 333 1.83 -16.58 33.92
C LEU A 333 1.53 -15.18 33.41
N GLU A 334 0.27 -14.89 33.11
CA GLU A 334 -0.20 -13.54 32.79
C GLU A 334 -1.12 -13.02 33.91
N ILE A 335 -0.71 -11.95 34.60
CA ILE A 335 -1.57 -11.27 35.59
C ILE A 335 -2.21 -10.05 34.92
N ASP A 336 -3.55 -10.06 34.80
CA ASP A 336 -4.34 -8.91 34.34
C ASP A 336 -4.44 -7.87 35.46
N ILE A 337 -3.55 -6.89 35.40
CA ILE A 337 -3.44 -5.82 36.39
C ILE A 337 -4.71 -4.94 36.38
N ASP A 338 -5.38 -4.77 35.23
CA ASP A 338 -6.55 -3.89 35.15
C ASP A 338 -7.75 -4.47 35.92
N ASN A 339 -7.92 -5.79 35.86
CA ASN A 339 -8.93 -6.48 36.68
C ASN A 339 -8.53 -6.48 38.16
N LEU A 340 -7.24 -6.62 38.46
CA LEU A 340 -6.74 -6.58 39.83
C LEU A 340 -7.00 -5.20 40.47
N ILE A 341 -6.64 -4.11 39.77
CA ILE A 341 -6.85 -2.72 40.21
C ILE A 341 -8.33 -2.41 40.38
N LYS A 342 -9.20 -2.85 39.46
CA LYS A 342 -10.66 -2.65 39.60
C LYS A 342 -11.24 -3.34 40.82
N SER A 343 -10.62 -4.42 41.30
CA SER A 343 -11.12 -5.22 42.42
C SER A 343 -10.63 -4.73 43.80
N ILE A 344 -9.78 -3.71 43.85
CA ILE A 344 -9.14 -3.23 45.08
C ILE A 344 -9.28 -1.70 45.22
N ASP A 345 -9.55 -1.22 46.42
CA ASP A 345 -9.64 0.23 46.73
C ASP A 345 -8.26 0.84 47.07
N ALA A 346 -7.17 0.18 46.65
CA ALA A 346 -5.80 0.55 46.96
C ALA A 346 -5.19 1.45 45.89
N LYS A 347 -4.27 2.34 46.32
CA LYS A 347 -3.52 3.25 45.43
C LYS A 347 -2.19 2.66 44.96
N GLU A 348 -1.69 1.68 45.71
CA GLU A 348 -0.40 1.05 45.51
C GLU A 348 -0.55 -0.47 45.48
N LEU A 349 0.15 -1.10 44.54
CA LEU A 349 0.36 -2.55 44.51
C LEU A 349 1.83 -2.85 44.78
N ASN A 350 2.07 -3.80 45.68
CA ASN A 350 3.40 -4.32 45.99
C ASN A 350 3.47 -5.79 45.59
N PHE A 351 4.35 -6.13 44.67
CA PHE A 351 4.59 -7.51 44.26
C PHE A 351 5.68 -8.11 45.14
N ILE A 352 5.44 -9.28 45.71
CA ILE A 352 6.41 -10.02 46.51
C ILE A 352 6.56 -11.42 45.92
N VAL A 353 7.77 -11.75 45.51
CA VAL A 353 8.12 -13.10 45.07
C VAL A 353 8.80 -13.82 46.24
N VAL A 354 8.24 -14.94 46.67
CA VAL A 354 8.76 -15.76 47.78
C VAL A 354 9.15 -17.12 47.23
N SER A 355 10.38 -17.55 47.50
CA SER A 355 10.94 -18.85 47.13
C SER A 355 11.30 -19.64 48.38
N GLU A 356 11.02 -20.95 48.40
CA GLU A 356 11.14 -21.80 49.61
C GLU A 356 12.58 -22.08 50.09
N ASP A 357 13.59 -21.69 49.33
CA ASP A 357 15.02 -21.89 49.63
C ASP A 357 15.64 -20.84 50.59
N GLY A 358 14.81 -20.11 51.34
CA GLY A 358 15.26 -19.20 52.41
C GLY A 358 15.88 -17.89 51.91
N PHE A 359 15.82 -17.63 50.60
CA PHE A 359 16.07 -16.33 50.00
C PHE A 359 14.75 -15.56 49.86
N ASP A 360 14.27 -15.01 50.97
CA ASP A 360 13.22 -13.99 50.95
C ASP A 360 13.80 -12.68 50.35
N LYS A 361 14.02 -12.65 49.03
CA LYS A 361 14.42 -11.41 48.36
C LYS A 361 13.17 -10.61 48.02
N LYS A 362 12.85 -9.66 48.90
CA LYS A 362 11.76 -8.70 48.69
C LYS A 362 12.15 -7.74 47.56
N VAL A 363 11.60 -7.94 46.37
CA VAL A 363 11.64 -6.93 45.31
C VAL A 363 10.38 -6.10 45.46
N GLU A 364 10.46 -4.97 46.15
CA GLU A 364 9.34 -4.03 46.24
C GLU A 364 9.19 -3.28 44.93
N LEU A 365 8.18 -3.65 44.17
CA LEU A 365 7.79 -2.91 42.98
C LEU A 365 6.50 -2.16 43.32
N THR A 366 6.63 -0.91 43.76
CA THR A 366 5.50 -0.04 44.06
C THR A 366 4.99 0.56 42.77
N VAL A 367 3.75 0.23 42.42
CA VAL A 367 3.10 0.80 41.25
C VAL A 367 2.00 1.74 41.73
N ASP A 368 2.17 3.03 41.43
CA ASP A 368 1.22 4.09 41.74
C ASP A 368 0.20 4.23 40.61
N PHE A 369 -1.09 4.07 40.94
CA PHE A 369 -2.18 4.21 39.98
C PHE A 369 -3.13 5.34 40.41
N ASN A 370 -3.36 6.31 39.53
CA ASN A 370 -4.48 7.23 39.69
C ASN A 370 -5.77 6.57 39.14
N LYS A 371 -6.94 6.87 39.71
CA LYS A 371 -8.27 6.36 39.27
C LYS A 371 -8.60 6.64 37.79
N SER A 372 -7.77 7.42 37.08
CA SER A 372 -7.80 7.65 35.63
C SER A 372 -7.17 6.53 34.78
N GLY A 373 -6.47 5.56 35.38
CA GLY A 373 -5.71 4.53 34.66
C GLY A 373 -4.38 5.03 34.07
N GLU A 374 -3.88 6.16 34.56
CA GLU A 374 -2.52 6.65 34.22
C GLU A 374 -1.51 6.04 35.20
N LEU A 375 -0.55 5.28 34.66
CA LEU A 375 0.63 4.76 35.35
C LEU A 375 1.67 5.90 35.46
N ASN A 376 1.96 6.36 36.68
CA ASN A 376 3.06 7.29 36.92
C ASN A 376 4.21 6.53 37.55
N TYR A 377 5.32 6.38 36.83
CA TYR A 377 6.54 5.81 37.39
C TYR A 377 7.34 6.93 38.05
N LEU A 378 7.50 6.85 39.37
CA LEU A 378 8.51 7.63 40.08
C LEU A 378 9.86 6.89 39.91
N LEU A 379 10.71 7.39 39.02
CA LEU A 379 12.13 7.03 39.03
C LEU A 379 12.77 7.67 40.26
N THR A 380 13.03 6.85 41.28
CA THR A 380 13.75 7.26 42.49
C THR A 380 15.24 7.50 42.19
N ASP A 381 15.92 8.17 43.12
CA ASP A 381 17.26 8.76 43.00
C ASP A 381 18.40 7.73 42.80
N ASN A 382 18.51 7.12 41.62
CA ASN A 382 19.51 6.08 41.30
C ASN A 382 20.83 6.64 40.73
N SER A 383 21.44 7.62 41.42
CA SER A 383 22.74 8.15 41.01
C SER A 383 23.86 7.09 41.05
N GLU A 384 23.75 6.09 41.93
CA GLU A 384 24.72 4.98 42.06
C GLU A 384 24.65 3.99 40.89
N GLU A 385 23.46 3.64 40.40
CA GLU A 385 23.31 2.70 39.27
C GLU A 385 23.82 3.30 37.95
N ILE A 386 23.64 4.61 37.76
CA ILE A 386 24.20 5.33 36.62
C ILE A 386 25.73 5.31 36.69
N LEU A 387 26.31 5.56 37.87
CA LEU A 387 27.76 5.49 38.08
C LEU A 387 28.32 4.08 37.85
N GLU A 388 27.62 3.04 38.30
CA GLU A 388 28.01 1.64 38.08
C GLU A 388 28.01 1.29 36.58
N TYR A 389 26.95 1.64 35.85
CA TYR A 389 26.87 1.41 34.40
C TYR A 389 27.99 2.11 33.62
N LEU A 390 28.33 3.34 33.99
CA LEU A 390 29.39 4.12 33.35
C LEU A 390 30.78 3.51 33.59
N ASN A 391 31.04 3.03 34.80
CA ASN A 391 32.29 2.37 35.15
C ASN A 391 32.46 1.02 34.43
N ASP A 392 31.37 0.30 34.20
CA ASP A 392 31.38 -1.00 33.51
C ASP A 392 31.52 -0.88 31.99
N ASN A 393 31.40 0.33 31.42
CA ASN A 393 31.45 0.56 29.97
C ASN A 393 32.44 1.68 29.58
N PRO A 394 33.73 1.58 29.94
CA PRO A 394 34.70 2.67 29.80
C PRO A 394 35.04 3.02 28.34
N SER A 395 34.67 2.19 27.37
CA SER A 395 34.95 2.40 25.94
C SER A 395 33.95 3.31 25.23
N LYS A 396 32.78 3.57 25.82
CA LYS A 396 31.73 4.43 25.25
C LYS A 396 31.89 5.86 25.73
N LYS A 397 31.50 6.82 24.90
CA LYS A 397 31.45 8.24 25.30
C LYS A 397 30.04 8.58 25.73
N TYR A 398 29.94 9.37 26.77
CA TYR A 398 28.67 9.76 27.36
C TYR A 398 28.56 11.28 27.40
N GLU A 399 27.37 11.79 27.11
CA GLU A 399 27.02 13.18 27.41
C GLU A 399 25.89 13.20 28.44
N LEU A 400 26.16 13.77 29.61
CA LEU A 400 25.17 13.90 30.69
C LEU A 400 24.70 15.35 30.79
N TYR A 401 23.43 15.57 30.50
CA TYR A 401 22.76 16.86 30.60
C TYR A 401 21.99 16.95 31.93
N THR A 402 22.43 17.79 32.86
CA THR A 402 21.77 17.94 34.16
C THR A 402 21.89 19.35 34.75
N GLU A 403 20.89 19.74 35.54
CA GLU A 403 20.96 20.96 36.39
C GLU A 403 21.30 20.63 37.85
N ASP A 404 21.40 19.35 38.21
CA ASP A 404 21.67 18.93 39.59
C ASP A 404 23.16 19.04 39.90
N LYS A 405 23.51 20.09 40.66
CA LYS A 405 24.88 20.38 41.09
C LYS A 405 25.51 19.27 41.96
N SER A 406 24.71 18.43 42.60
CA SER A 406 25.23 17.32 43.42
C SER A 406 25.89 16.23 42.57
N ILE A 407 25.33 15.97 41.38
CA ILE A 407 25.84 14.99 40.42
C ILE A 407 27.22 15.40 39.89
N TYR A 408 27.47 16.70 39.69
CA TYR A 408 28.78 17.20 39.27
C TYR A 408 29.87 16.85 40.29
N LYS A 409 29.55 16.92 41.59
CA LYS A 409 30.51 16.58 42.64
C LYS A 409 30.82 15.08 42.64
N SER A 410 29.79 14.24 42.62
CA SER A 410 29.93 12.78 42.60
C SER A 410 30.66 12.26 41.34
N LEU A 411 30.42 12.87 40.18
CA LEU A 411 31.11 12.52 38.94
C LEU A 411 32.51 13.11 38.82
N SER A 412 32.78 14.26 39.45
CA SER A 412 34.16 14.79 39.52
C SER A 412 35.06 13.97 40.44
N GLU A 413 34.46 13.26 41.40
CA GLU A 413 35.14 12.33 42.31
C GLU A 413 35.27 10.92 41.69
N SER A 414 34.49 10.59 40.66
CA SER A 414 34.64 9.35 39.89
C SER A 414 35.67 9.52 38.76
N SER A 415 36.52 8.52 38.55
CA SER A 415 37.59 8.55 37.53
C SER A 415 37.08 8.36 36.09
N ALA A 416 35.81 8.64 35.81
CA ALA A 416 35.17 8.38 34.52
C ALA A 416 35.53 9.45 33.49
N SER A 417 36.68 9.28 32.83
CA SER A 417 37.19 10.20 31.79
C SER A 417 36.38 10.25 30.49
N ASN A 418 35.37 9.39 30.35
CA ASN A 418 34.57 9.19 29.16
C ASN A 418 33.20 9.91 29.19
N ILE A 419 32.95 10.77 30.18
CA ILE A 419 31.69 11.49 30.36
C ILE A 419 31.90 12.99 30.20
N THR A 420 31.14 13.61 29.32
CA THR A 420 31.04 15.06 29.19
C THR A 420 29.77 15.52 29.89
N ILE A 421 29.89 16.34 30.92
CA ILE A 421 28.72 16.89 31.63
C ILE A 421 28.38 18.26 31.03
N LEU A 422 27.14 18.42 30.62
CA LEU A 422 26.63 19.65 29.99
C LEU A 422 25.44 20.20 30.79
N PRO A 423 25.28 21.53 30.86
CA PRO A 423 24.05 22.14 31.35
C PRO A 423 22.86 21.63 30.54
N LYS A 424 21.74 21.33 31.20
CA LYS A 424 20.53 20.83 30.52
C LYS A 424 20.03 21.77 29.41
N GLY A 425 20.18 23.09 29.60
CA GLY A 425 19.86 24.10 28.59
C GLY A 425 20.72 24.07 27.32
N ASN A 426 21.81 23.29 27.29
CA ASN A 426 22.64 23.11 26.10
C ASN A 426 22.18 21.94 25.21
N PHE A 427 21.15 21.19 25.62
CA PHE A 427 20.60 20.13 24.78
C PHE A 427 19.86 20.73 23.59
N THR A 428 20.27 20.38 22.36
CA THR A 428 19.85 21.02 21.10
C THR A 428 18.35 20.88 20.80
N TYR A 429 17.64 19.97 21.46
CA TYR A 429 16.23 19.67 21.21
C TYR A 429 15.36 20.05 22.41
N HIS A 430 14.40 20.96 22.20
CA HIS A 430 13.43 21.34 23.22
C HIS A 430 12.13 20.54 23.09
N PHE A 431 11.77 19.81 24.14
CA PHE A 431 10.46 19.17 24.33
C PHE A 431 9.95 19.52 25.75
N GLU A 432 8.68 19.87 25.93
CA GLU A 432 8.13 20.29 27.25
C GLU A 432 8.34 19.24 28.37
N GLU A 433 8.43 17.96 27.99
CA GLU A 433 8.63 16.85 28.93
C GLU A 433 10.07 16.77 29.44
N LEU A 434 11.05 17.28 28.67
CA LEU A 434 12.44 17.37 29.12
C LEU A 434 12.57 18.27 30.33
N GLU A 435 11.78 19.33 30.47
CA GLU A 435 11.85 20.24 31.62
C GLU A 435 11.62 19.51 32.95
N LYS A 436 10.84 18.43 32.94
CA LYS A 436 10.50 17.64 34.13
C LYS A 436 11.56 16.58 34.50
N ILE A 437 12.48 16.27 33.61
CA ILE A 437 13.50 15.23 33.81
C ILE A 437 14.72 15.83 34.54
N LYS A 438 15.20 15.19 35.62
CA LYS A 438 16.36 15.70 36.40
C LYS A 438 17.71 15.56 35.66
N TYR A 439 17.85 14.54 34.82
CA TYR A 439 19.09 14.26 34.06
C TYR A 439 18.77 13.53 32.74
N LEU A 440 19.55 13.79 31.70
CA LEU A 440 19.48 13.11 30.41
C LEU A 440 20.87 12.59 30.06
N LEU A 441 21.00 11.28 29.87
CA LEU A 441 22.26 10.62 29.49
C LEU A 441 22.18 10.17 28.02
N LEU A 442 23.05 10.71 27.18
CA LEU A 442 23.26 10.26 25.81
C LEU A 442 24.50 9.36 25.76
N VAL A 443 24.40 8.29 24.99
CA VAL A 443 25.49 7.32 24.79
C VAL A 443 25.87 7.35 23.31
N GLU A 444 27.14 7.66 23.03
CA GLU A 444 27.74 7.63 21.69
C GLU A 444 28.46 6.30 21.43
#